data_AF-A0A174GTN4-F1
#
_entry.id   AF-A0A174GTN4-F1
#
_cell.length_a   1.000
_cell.length_b   1.000
_cell.length_c   1.000
_cell.angle_alpha   90.00
_cell.angle_beta   90.00
_cell.angle_gamma   90.00
#
_symmetry.space_group_name_H-M   'P 1'
#
loop_
_entity.id
_entity.type
_entity.pdbx_description
1 polymer ?
#
loop_
_entity_poly.entity_id
_entity_poly.type
_entity_poly.pdbx_seq_one_letter_code
_entity_poly.pdbx_strand_id
1 'polypeptide(L)'
;MYPIRFENIYFEKIWGGRDFENFRDNLPEGEIGETWDVSCHENGTGVVANGELKGKTFLEIIEEFGHDLVGTKVSTEKFPLLVKLINSKEKLSVQVHPGDEYAKTHENSLGKTESWYVVDAKPGAKLIVGTKNCDKATFAKAIEEGRSEDYLNIIEVKKGDFFLINSGLVHAICEGLVIAEIQQNSDITYRVYDYGRPREIHVEKSLDVIDFDLEAINLSNNEVQEFDGFKKVEFCDSEYFGVEKFDISTEWSDESNKEKFFILTCVEGSGVIEGENFSEKIKKGDSFLIPAALGKYTVKGKVEVLKSYPN
;
A
#
# COMPACT_ATOMS: atom_id res chain seq x y z
N MET A 1 13.18 -5.09 21.83
CA MET A 1 12.76 -4.83 20.42
C MET A 1 12.77 -3.33 20.17
N TYR A 2 12.81 -2.94 18.90
CA TYR A 2 12.81 -1.55 18.44
C TYR A 2 11.96 -1.48 17.15
N PRO A 3 11.51 -0.29 16.70
CA PRO A 3 10.87 -0.10 15.39
C PRO A 3 11.78 -0.58 14.25
N ILE A 4 11.30 -1.51 13.43
CA ILE A 4 12.10 -2.15 12.38
C ILE A 4 11.83 -1.48 11.05
N ARG A 5 12.86 -0.96 10.41
CA ARG A 5 12.81 -0.47 9.03
C ARG A 5 13.53 -1.46 8.12
N PHE A 6 13.00 -1.67 6.93
CA PHE A 6 13.63 -2.50 5.91
C PHE A 6 14.35 -1.66 4.86
N GLU A 7 15.28 -2.28 4.15
CA GLU A 7 15.87 -1.71 2.94
C GLU A 7 14.78 -1.58 1.86
N ASN A 8 14.84 -0.51 1.07
CA ASN A 8 13.87 -0.28 0.01
C ASN A 8 14.14 -1.22 -1.17
N ILE A 9 13.16 -2.05 -1.51
CA ILE A 9 13.24 -2.93 -2.68
C ILE A 9 12.61 -2.20 -3.86
N TYR A 10 13.45 -1.68 -4.76
CA TYR A 10 13.00 -0.93 -5.92
C TYR A 10 12.73 -1.81 -7.13
N PHE A 11 11.63 -1.54 -7.82
CA PHE A 11 11.29 -2.20 -9.08
C PHE A 11 11.18 -1.16 -10.20
N GLU A 12 11.99 -1.36 -11.23
CA GLU A 12 11.84 -0.65 -12.49
C GLU A 12 10.54 -1.06 -13.18
N LYS A 13 9.79 -0.08 -13.69
CA LYS A 13 8.54 -0.29 -14.40
C LYS A 13 8.50 0.65 -15.60
N ILE A 14 7.90 0.20 -16.70
CA ILE A 14 7.77 1.00 -17.93
C ILE A 14 7.00 2.32 -17.74
N TRP A 15 6.18 2.40 -16.68
CA TRP A 15 5.40 3.59 -16.30
C TRP A 15 6.03 4.35 -15.13
N GLY A 16 7.16 3.86 -14.62
CA GLY A 16 7.87 4.40 -13.48
C GLY A 16 8.50 5.77 -13.76
N GLY A 17 8.96 6.41 -12.70
CA GLY A 17 9.53 7.75 -12.77
C GLY A 17 10.69 7.96 -11.81
N ARG A 18 10.95 9.24 -11.51
CA ARG A 18 12.00 9.66 -10.57
C ARG A 18 11.48 10.47 -9.38
N ASP A 19 10.16 10.60 -9.19
CA ASP A 19 9.59 11.45 -8.13
C ASP A 19 10.00 11.00 -6.70
N PHE A 20 10.45 9.75 -6.51
CA PHE A 20 11.06 9.28 -5.26
C PHE A 20 12.37 9.99 -4.88
N GLU A 21 13.13 10.57 -5.83
CA GLU A 21 14.37 11.33 -5.54
C GLU A 21 14.13 12.52 -4.62
N ASN A 22 12.89 13.02 -4.56
CA ASN A 22 12.52 14.12 -3.68
C ASN A 22 12.64 13.77 -2.19
N PHE A 23 12.65 12.48 -1.83
CA PHE A 23 12.69 12.02 -0.44
C PHE A 23 13.53 10.75 -0.18
N ARG A 24 14.01 10.08 -1.22
CA ARG A 24 14.92 8.93 -1.14
C ARG A 24 16.32 9.31 -1.63
N ASP A 25 17.31 9.01 -0.80
CA ASP A 25 18.73 9.25 -1.13
C ASP A 25 19.40 8.01 -1.77
N ASN A 26 18.68 6.90 -1.86
CA ASN A 26 19.15 5.58 -2.29
C ASN A 26 18.41 5.03 -3.53
N LEU A 27 17.71 5.88 -4.28
CA LEU A 27 17.02 5.46 -5.49
C LEU A 27 18.04 5.04 -6.57
N PRO A 28 18.00 3.80 -7.09
CA PRO A 28 18.91 3.35 -8.14
C PRO A 28 18.64 4.10 -9.46
N GLU A 29 19.49 3.94 -10.48
CA GLU A 29 19.19 4.45 -11.83
C GLU A 29 17.96 3.74 -12.47
N GLY A 30 17.39 4.32 -13.52
CA GLY A 30 16.23 3.75 -14.26
C GLY A 30 14.87 4.36 -13.91
N GLU A 31 13.80 3.85 -14.51
CA GLU A 31 12.43 4.34 -14.29
C GLU A 31 11.73 3.54 -13.18
N ILE A 32 11.81 4.04 -11.95
CA ILE A 32 11.35 3.29 -10.77
C ILE A 32 9.86 3.53 -10.55
N GLY A 33 9.07 2.46 -10.67
CA GLY A 33 7.62 2.50 -10.50
C GLY A 33 7.16 2.08 -9.11
N GLU A 34 7.89 1.18 -8.45
CA GLU A 34 7.50 0.66 -7.14
C GLU A 34 8.71 0.63 -6.19
N THR A 35 8.44 0.85 -4.91
CA THR A 35 9.28 0.40 -3.80
C THR A 35 8.44 -0.44 -2.87
N TRP A 36 8.93 -1.61 -2.49
CA TRP A 36 8.30 -2.44 -1.46
C TRP A 36 9.05 -2.20 -0.16
N ASP A 37 8.35 -1.60 0.79
CA ASP A 37 8.94 -1.01 2.00
C ASP A 37 8.75 -1.90 3.23
N VAL A 38 7.63 -2.62 3.29
CA VAL A 38 7.39 -3.70 4.25
C VAL A 38 6.82 -4.87 3.47
N SER A 39 7.65 -5.87 3.19
CA SER A 39 7.30 -7.00 2.33
C SER A 39 7.91 -8.29 2.86
N CYS A 40 7.06 -9.30 3.07
CA CYS A 40 7.48 -10.67 3.32
C CYS A 40 6.88 -11.57 2.23
N HIS A 41 7.07 -11.16 0.97
CA HIS A 41 6.60 -11.86 -0.23
C HIS A 41 7.79 -12.54 -0.94
N GLU A 42 7.54 -13.68 -1.59
CA GLU A 42 8.59 -14.45 -2.28
C GLU A 42 9.28 -13.67 -3.42
N ASN A 43 8.51 -12.83 -4.14
CA ASN A 43 9.03 -11.94 -5.19
C ASN A 43 9.91 -10.79 -4.67
N GLY A 44 9.96 -10.57 -3.36
CA GLY A 44 10.75 -9.50 -2.76
C GLY A 44 10.58 -9.46 -1.26
N THR A 45 11.45 -10.14 -0.51
CA THR A 45 11.45 -10.11 0.95
C THR A 45 12.34 -9.00 1.48
N GLY A 46 11.84 -8.23 2.45
CA GLY A 46 12.57 -7.15 3.10
C GLY A 46 13.80 -7.66 3.84
N VAL A 47 14.84 -6.82 3.88
CA VAL A 47 16.03 -7.00 4.73
C VAL A 47 16.07 -5.85 5.72
N VAL A 48 16.28 -6.14 7.00
CA VAL A 48 16.28 -5.12 8.05
C VAL A 48 17.44 -4.13 7.83
N ALA A 49 17.14 -2.84 7.86
CA ALA A 49 18.08 -1.75 7.58
C ALA A 49 18.67 -1.10 8.85
N ASN A 50 18.08 -1.32 10.03
CA ASN A 50 18.45 -0.64 11.28
C ASN A 50 18.62 -1.58 12.48
N GLY A 51 19.29 -1.07 13.51
CA GLY A 51 19.49 -1.73 14.79
C GLY A 51 20.26 -3.06 14.73
N GLU A 52 20.11 -3.87 15.77
CA GLU A 52 20.87 -5.12 15.98
C GLU A 52 20.49 -6.25 15.00
N LEU A 53 19.30 -6.19 14.43
CA LEU A 53 18.80 -7.17 13.43
C LEU A 53 19.19 -6.80 11.99
N LYS A 54 19.92 -5.69 11.78
CA LYS A 54 20.33 -5.24 10.45
C LYS A 54 20.98 -6.37 9.64
N GLY A 55 20.53 -6.54 8.41
CA GLY A 55 21.00 -7.58 7.49
C GLY A 55 20.24 -8.89 7.57
N LYS A 56 19.38 -9.11 8.59
CA LYS A 56 18.45 -10.24 8.60
C LYS A 56 17.28 -9.97 7.66
N THR A 57 16.81 -11.01 7.00
CA THR A 57 15.58 -10.99 6.20
C THR A 57 14.35 -10.89 7.11
N PHE A 58 13.23 -10.44 6.55
CA PHE A 58 11.96 -10.37 7.28
C PHE A 58 11.51 -11.77 7.73
N LEU A 59 11.71 -12.80 6.90
CA LEU A 59 11.38 -14.17 7.29
C LEU A 59 12.21 -14.65 8.50
N GLU A 60 13.52 -14.41 8.52
CA GLU A 60 14.39 -14.80 9.64
C GLU A 60 13.95 -14.16 10.96
N ILE A 61 13.53 -12.89 10.96
CA ILE A 61 13.05 -12.25 12.19
C ILE A 61 11.65 -12.74 12.61
N ILE A 62 10.80 -13.17 11.66
CA ILE A 62 9.52 -13.82 12.00
C ILE A 62 9.79 -15.20 12.62
N GLU A 63 10.73 -15.97 12.09
CA GLU A 63 11.12 -17.27 12.65
C GLU A 63 11.74 -17.14 14.05
N GLU A 64 12.54 -16.10 14.28
CA GLU A 64 13.22 -15.87 15.57
C GLU A 64 12.29 -15.36 16.67
N PHE A 65 11.39 -14.42 16.33
CA PHE A 65 10.56 -13.73 17.33
C PHE A 65 9.09 -14.18 17.33
N GLY A 66 8.62 -14.84 16.27
CA GLY A 66 7.24 -15.33 16.15
C GLY A 66 6.21 -14.26 16.52
N HIS A 67 5.30 -14.61 17.44
CA HIS A 67 4.23 -13.71 17.88
C HIS A 67 4.69 -12.49 18.68
N ASP A 68 5.93 -12.44 19.19
CA ASP A 68 6.44 -11.20 19.78
C ASP A 68 6.65 -10.13 18.71
N LEU A 69 6.96 -10.54 17.47
CA LEU A 69 7.05 -9.64 16.33
C LEU A 69 5.68 -9.35 15.72
N VAL A 70 4.94 -10.39 15.31
CA VAL A 70 3.74 -10.21 14.47
C VAL A 70 2.43 -10.12 15.26
N GLY A 71 2.41 -10.62 16.50
CA GLY A 71 1.22 -10.67 17.36
C GLY A 71 0.46 -11.99 17.28
N THR A 72 -0.28 -12.32 18.34
CA THR A 72 -0.91 -13.64 18.53
C THR A 72 -2.08 -13.96 17.58
N LYS A 73 -2.66 -12.97 16.91
CA LYS A 73 -3.72 -13.17 15.91
C LYS A 73 -3.20 -13.18 14.48
N VAL A 74 -1.90 -12.96 14.28
CA VAL A 74 -1.26 -12.94 12.97
C VAL A 74 -0.52 -14.25 12.73
N SER A 75 -0.63 -14.79 11.51
CA SER A 75 0.12 -15.98 11.10
C SER A 75 1.63 -15.69 11.07
N THR A 76 2.42 -16.58 11.64
CA THR A 76 3.89 -16.57 11.53
C THR A 76 4.39 -17.26 10.26
N GLU A 77 3.52 -17.97 9.53
CA GLU A 77 3.88 -18.64 8.28
C GLU A 77 3.62 -17.77 7.05
N LYS A 78 2.57 -16.94 7.10
CA LYS A 78 2.17 -16.06 6.00
C LYS A 78 1.89 -14.67 6.55
N PHE A 79 2.84 -13.76 6.37
CA PHE A 79 2.66 -12.36 6.72
C PHE A 79 1.50 -11.76 5.89
N PRO A 80 0.55 -11.04 6.51
CA PRO A 80 -0.73 -10.71 5.86
C PRO A 80 -0.69 -9.49 4.95
N LEU A 81 0.27 -8.57 5.13
CA LEU A 81 0.27 -7.27 4.46
C LEU A 81 1.51 -7.04 3.59
N LEU A 82 1.35 -6.15 2.61
CA LEU A 82 2.42 -5.61 1.81
C LEU A 82 2.22 -4.09 1.72
N VAL A 83 3.27 -3.33 2.03
CA VAL A 83 3.28 -1.86 1.92
C VAL A 83 4.24 -1.45 0.83
N LYS A 84 3.70 -0.71 -0.14
CA LYS A 84 4.45 -0.18 -1.28
C LYS A 84 4.31 1.32 -1.36
N LEU A 85 5.30 1.97 -1.96
CA LEU A 85 5.06 3.25 -2.62
C LEU A 85 5.08 3.03 -4.13
N ILE A 86 4.13 3.67 -4.81
CA ILE A 86 3.99 3.66 -6.27
C ILE A 86 4.33 5.05 -6.79
N ASN A 87 5.07 5.11 -7.90
CA ASN A 87 5.46 6.33 -8.58
C ASN A 87 5.08 6.23 -10.07
N SER A 88 4.01 6.90 -10.46
CA SER A 88 3.46 6.82 -11.82
C SER A 88 3.86 8.06 -12.64
N LYS A 89 4.87 7.90 -13.51
CA LYS A 89 5.18 8.89 -14.55
C LYS A 89 4.21 8.80 -15.73
N GLU A 90 3.76 7.58 -16.03
CA GLU A 90 2.74 7.29 -17.02
C GLU A 90 1.59 6.50 -16.39
N LYS A 91 0.50 6.31 -17.13
CA LYS A 91 -0.60 5.42 -16.70
C LYS A 91 -0.09 3.99 -16.48
N LEU A 92 -0.44 3.41 -15.34
CA LEU A 92 -0.38 1.97 -15.11
C LEU A 92 -1.43 1.27 -15.97
N SER A 93 -1.25 -0.04 -16.17
CA SER A 93 -2.27 -0.84 -16.84
C SER A 93 -3.59 -0.83 -16.09
N VAL A 94 -4.69 -0.88 -16.83
CA VAL A 94 -6.02 -1.17 -16.27
C VAL A 94 -6.03 -2.62 -15.82
N GLN A 95 -6.39 -2.84 -14.56
CA GLN A 95 -6.27 -4.13 -13.91
C GLN A 95 -7.43 -4.39 -12.95
N VAL A 96 -7.53 -5.65 -12.53
CA VAL A 96 -8.43 -6.13 -11.50
C VAL A 96 -7.72 -7.20 -10.68
N HIS A 97 -8.09 -7.29 -9.41
CA HIS A 97 -7.53 -8.24 -8.46
C HIS A 97 -8.56 -9.27 -8.02
N PRO A 98 -8.22 -10.57 -7.93
CA PRO A 98 -9.12 -11.58 -7.41
C PRO A 98 -9.31 -11.46 -5.89
N GLY A 99 -10.45 -11.94 -5.40
CA GLY A 99 -10.63 -12.25 -3.98
C GLY A 99 -9.98 -13.59 -3.59
N ASP A 100 -9.94 -13.87 -2.28
CA ASP A 100 -9.18 -15.01 -1.71
C ASP A 100 -9.57 -16.37 -2.29
N GLU A 101 -10.87 -16.66 -2.47
CA GLU A 101 -11.32 -17.96 -2.99
C GLU A 101 -10.86 -18.21 -4.43
N TYR A 102 -10.92 -17.18 -5.29
CA TYR A 102 -10.46 -17.30 -6.68
C TYR A 102 -8.94 -17.41 -6.72
N ALA A 103 -8.22 -16.56 -5.97
CA ALA A 103 -6.76 -16.55 -5.90
C ALA A 103 -6.20 -17.87 -5.37
N LYS A 104 -6.82 -18.44 -4.33
CA LYS A 104 -6.42 -19.74 -3.77
C LYS A 104 -6.61 -20.86 -4.78
N THR A 105 -7.71 -20.85 -5.52
CA THR A 105 -8.05 -21.91 -6.48
C THR A 105 -7.18 -21.85 -7.74
N HIS A 106 -6.89 -20.65 -8.26
CA HIS A 106 -6.25 -20.47 -9.56
C HIS A 106 -4.76 -20.12 -9.49
N GLU A 107 -4.31 -19.55 -8.37
CA GLU A 107 -2.95 -19.01 -8.21
C GLU A 107 -2.24 -19.52 -6.95
N ASN A 108 -2.93 -20.29 -6.08
CA ASN A 108 -2.42 -20.75 -4.78
C ASN A 108 -1.91 -19.58 -3.90
N SER A 109 -2.60 -18.44 -3.94
CA SER A 109 -2.20 -17.22 -3.25
C SER A 109 -3.36 -16.60 -2.45
N LEU A 110 -3.06 -15.51 -1.73
CA LEU A 110 -4.07 -14.61 -1.19
C LEU A 110 -4.71 -13.80 -2.32
N GLY A 111 -5.95 -13.37 -2.11
CA GLY A 111 -6.56 -12.30 -2.89
C GLY A 111 -5.81 -10.98 -2.67
N LYS A 112 -6.31 -9.93 -3.34
CA LYS A 112 -5.66 -8.61 -3.27
C LYS A 112 -6.69 -7.50 -3.20
N THR A 113 -7.16 -7.23 -1.99
CA THR A 113 -7.74 -5.95 -1.57
C THR A 113 -6.61 -5.01 -1.18
N GLU A 114 -6.73 -3.76 -1.58
CA GLU A 114 -5.73 -2.72 -1.37
C GLU A 114 -6.36 -1.39 -1.00
N SER A 115 -5.53 -0.47 -0.53
CA SER A 115 -5.91 0.91 -0.25
C SER A 115 -4.82 1.84 -0.72
N TRP A 116 -5.24 3.02 -1.16
CA TRP A 116 -4.37 4.04 -1.74
C TRP A 116 -4.51 5.34 -0.99
N TYR A 117 -3.41 5.81 -0.42
CA TYR A 117 -3.27 7.18 0.03
C TYR A 117 -2.45 7.97 -0.99
N VAL A 118 -2.99 9.09 -1.46
CA VAL A 118 -2.30 9.97 -2.39
C VAL A 118 -1.26 10.81 -1.65
N VAL A 119 0.00 10.36 -1.66
CA VAL A 119 1.14 11.03 -1.03
C VAL A 119 1.47 12.33 -1.76
N ASP A 120 1.43 12.29 -3.09
CA ASP A 120 1.61 13.47 -3.94
C ASP A 120 0.83 13.31 -5.26
N ALA A 121 0.40 14.44 -5.83
CA ALA A 121 -0.38 14.49 -7.07
C ALA A 121 -0.06 15.73 -7.90
N LYS A 122 0.30 15.53 -9.16
CA LYS A 122 0.44 16.61 -10.15
C LYS A 122 -0.94 17.17 -10.50
N PRO A 123 -1.05 18.45 -10.94
CA PRO A 123 -2.33 19.03 -11.34
C PRO A 123 -3.05 18.18 -12.40
N GLY A 124 -4.32 17.85 -12.14
CA GLY A 124 -5.13 17.02 -13.04
C GLY A 124 -4.82 15.52 -13.00
N ALA A 125 -4.03 15.05 -12.03
CA ALA A 125 -3.81 13.64 -11.80
C ALA A 125 -5.11 12.90 -11.49
N LYS A 126 -5.18 11.63 -11.93
CA LYS A 126 -6.42 10.86 -11.97
C LYS A 126 -6.24 9.44 -11.49
N LEU A 127 -7.32 8.84 -11.02
CA LEU A 127 -7.44 7.40 -10.83
C LEU A 127 -8.55 6.86 -11.73
N ILE A 128 -8.36 5.63 -12.19
CA ILE A 128 -9.46 4.80 -12.69
C ILE A 128 -9.92 3.94 -11.51
N VAL A 129 -11.20 4.04 -11.14
CA VAL A 129 -11.77 3.30 -10.01
C VAL A 129 -13.21 2.87 -10.31
N GLY A 130 -13.34 1.64 -10.79
CA GLY A 130 -14.58 1.02 -11.25
C GLY A 130 -14.83 1.20 -12.75
N THR A 131 -15.91 0.56 -13.19
CA THR A 131 -16.48 0.71 -14.54
C THR A 131 -17.70 1.63 -14.52
N LYS A 132 -18.19 2.04 -15.69
CA LYS A 132 -19.43 2.79 -15.85
C LYS A 132 -20.20 2.31 -17.08
N ASN A 133 -21.52 2.27 -16.99
CA ASN A 133 -22.43 2.05 -18.12
C ASN A 133 -22.12 0.78 -18.95
N CYS A 134 -21.65 -0.30 -18.32
CA CYS A 134 -21.41 -1.59 -18.98
C CYS A 134 -21.69 -2.76 -18.04
N ASP A 135 -22.01 -3.90 -18.64
CA ASP A 135 -21.97 -5.22 -18.03
C ASP A 135 -20.78 -6.04 -18.57
N LYS A 136 -20.62 -7.28 -18.10
CA LYS A 136 -19.56 -8.21 -18.53
C LYS A 136 -19.50 -8.36 -20.06
N ALA A 137 -20.64 -8.52 -20.73
CA ALA A 137 -20.70 -8.72 -22.17
C ALA A 137 -20.27 -7.46 -22.95
N THR A 138 -20.75 -6.29 -22.52
CA THR A 138 -20.42 -5.00 -23.12
C THR A 138 -18.94 -4.68 -22.94
N PHE A 139 -18.40 -4.90 -21.74
CA PHE A 139 -17.00 -4.62 -21.44
C PHE A 139 -16.06 -5.58 -22.16
N ALA A 140 -16.39 -6.88 -22.23
CA ALA A 140 -15.63 -7.86 -23.00
C ALA A 140 -15.50 -7.45 -24.48
N LYS A 141 -16.63 -7.06 -25.10
CA LYS A 141 -16.64 -6.54 -26.47
C LYS A 141 -15.82 -5.26 -26.61
N ALA A 142 -15.90 -4.35 -25.63
CA ALA A 142 -15.11 -3.13 -25.64
C ALA A 142 -13.60 -3.41 -25.57
N ILE A 143 -13.17 -4.43 -24.83
CA ILE A 143 -11.76 -4.87 -24.79
C ILE A 143 -11.32 -5.37 -26.16
N GLU A 144 -12.11 -6.24 -26.81
CA GLU A 144 -11.82 -6.76 -28.16
C GLU A 144 -11.71 -5.64 -29.21
N GLU A 145 -12.55 -4.62 -29.09
CA GLU A 145 -12.56 -3.46 -30.00
C GLU A 145 -11.54 -2.37 -29.64
N GLY A 146 -10.76 -2.53 -28.56
CA GLY A 146 -9.78 -1.53 -28.11
C GLY A 146 -10.42 -0.25 -27.54
N ARG A 147 -11.63 -0.36 -27.01
CA ARG A 147 -12.49 0.72 -26.50
C ARG A 147 -12.81 0.62 -25.01
N SER A 148 -12.08 -0.20 -24.25
CA SER A 148 -12.35 -0.41 -22.82
C SER A 148 -12.31 0.91 -22.01
N GLU A 149 -11.48 1.89 -22.41
CA GLU A 149 -11.39 3.20 -21.75
C GLU A 149 -12.71 3.98 -21.72
N ASP A 150 -13.61 3.77 -22.69
CA ASP A 150 -14.92 4.43 -22.76
C ASP A 150 -15.80 4.08 -21.54
N TYR A 151 -15.56 2.92 -20.95
CA TYR A 151 -16.35 2.34 -19.86
C TYR A 151 -15.62 2.41 -18.51
N LEU A 152 -14.49 3.10 -18.42
CA LEU A 152 -13.79 3.30 -17.15
C LEU A 152 -14.34 4.50 -16.40
N ASN A 153 -14.50 4.35 -15.08
CA ASN A 153 -14.81 5.46 -14.19
C ASN A 153 -13.50 6.17 -13.82
N ILE A 154 -13.33 7.41 -14.27
CA ILE A 154 -12.12 8.20 -14.10
C ILE A 154 -12.44 9.38 -13.20
N ILE A 155 -11.68 9.53 -12.12
CA ILE A 155 -11.83 10.62 -11.16
C ILE A 155 -10.52 11.41 -11.06
N GLU A 156 -10.63 12.72 -10.83
CA GLU A 156 -9.47 13.54 -10.44
C GLU A 156 -9.21 13.37 -8.94
N VAL A 157 -7.93 13.38 -8.58
CA VAL A 157 -7.48 13.21 -7.19
C VAL A 157 -6.44 14.25 -6.83
N LYS A 158 -6.26 14.46 -5.53
CA LYS A 158 -5.27 15.37 -4.95
C LYS A 158 -4.54 14.71 -3.78
N LYS A 159 -3.41 15.31 -3.39
CA LYS A 159 -2.68 14.91 -2.18
C LYS A 159 -3.63 14.83 -0.98
N GLY A 160 -3.52 13.74 -0.23
CA GLY A 160 -4.31 13.48 0.97
C GLY A 160 -5.59 12.68 0.72
N ASP A 161 -6.01 12.49 -0.54
CA ASP A 161 -7.15 11.62 -0.83
C ASP A 161 -6.82 10.16 -0.47
N PHE A 162 -7.85 9.41 -0.03
CA PHE A 162 -7.76 8.01 0.36
C PHE A 162 -8.89 7.18 -0.26
N PHE A 163 -8.52 6.03 -0.81
CA PHE A 163 -9.45 5.08 -1.43
C PHE A 163 -9.20 3.66 -0.93
N LEU A 164 -10.27 2.93 -0.63
CA LEU A 164 -10.24 1.48 -0.46
C LEU A 164 -10.68 0.82 -1.78
N ILE A 165 -9.86 -0.10 -2.26
CA ILE A 165 -9.99 -0.82 -3.53
C ILE A 165 -10.22 -2.29 -3.19
N ASN A 166 -11.49 -2.68 -3.11
CA ASN A 166 -11.86 -4.06 -2.88
C ASN A 166 -11.50 -4.93 -4.09
N SER A 167 -11.12 -6.18 -3.84
CA SER A 167 -10.93 -7.18 -4.91
C SER A 167 -12.17 -7.25 -5.82
N GLY A 168 -11.97 -7.37 -7.12
CA GLY A 168 -13.00 -7.32 -8.14
C GLY A 168 -13.25 -5.94 -8.75
N LEU A 169 -12.73 -4.86 -8.14
CA LEU A 169 -12.83 -3.51 -8.72
C LEU A 169 -11.85 -3.36 -9.88
N VAL A 170 -12.33 -2.96 -11.06
CA VAL A 170 -11.45 -2.51 -12.16
C VAL A 170 -10.80 -1.19 -11.76
N HIS A 171 -9.48 -1.09 -11.82
CA HIS A 171 -8.79 0.13 -11.38
C HIS A 171 -7.46 0.36 -12.13
N ALA A 172 -6.94 1.58 -12.04
CA ALA A 172 -5.58 1.94 -12.45
C ALA A 172 -5.13 3.26 -11.82
N ILE A 173 -3.84 3.33 -11.48
CA ILE A 173 -3.19 4.59 -11.13
C ILE A 173 -2.76 5.30 -12.44
N CYS A 174 -3.24 6.52 -12.69
CA CYS A 174 -2.84 7.27 -13.87
C CYS A 174 -1.52 8.02 -13.62
N GLU A 175 -1.06 8.76 -14.62
CA GLU A 175 0.16 9.56 -14.52
C GLU A 175 0.11 10.66 -13.44
N GLY A 176 1.28 10.98 -12.92
CA GLY A 176 1.51 12.10 -12.02
C GLY A 176 1.16 11.84 -10.56
N LEU A 177 1.23 10.59 -10.09
CA LEU A 177 0.90 10.23 -8.71
C LEU A 177 2.08 9.59 -7.98
N VAL A 178 2.19 9.91 -6.69
CA VAL A 178 2.89 9.09 -5.71
C VAL A 178 1.85 8.55 -4.74
N ILE A 179 1.72 7.24 -4.65
CA ILE A 179 0.71 6.55 -3.83
C ILE A 179 1.42 5.72 -2.76
N ALA A 180 0.91 5.76 -1.52
CA ALA A 180 1.19 4.71 -0.55
C ALA A 180 0.10 3.65 -0.68
N GLU A 181 0.50 2.43 -1.05
CA GLU A 181 -0.39 1.29 -1.27
C GLU A 181 -0.22 0.31 -0.11
N ILE A 182 -1.30 0.11 0.64
CA ILE A 182 -1.38 -0.90 1.71
C ILE A 182 -2.35 -1.97 1.23
N GLN A 183 -1.88 -3.19 1.13
CA GLN A 183 -2.60 -4.30 0.52
C GLN A 183 -2.40 -5.61 1.28
N GLN A 184 -3.25 -6.60 0.99
CA GLN A 184 -2.93 -8.00 1.31
C GLN A 184 -1.56 -8.36 0.69
N ASN A 185 -0.84 -9.28 1.32
CA ASN A 185 0.48 -9.76 0.85
C ASN A 185 0.35 -10.65 -0.39
N SER A 186 0.00 -10.05 -1.53
CA SER A 186 -0.24 -10.69 -2.82
C SER A 186 0.25 -9.81 -3.95
N ASP A 187 0.94 -10.40 -4.93
CA ASP A 187 1.40 -9.70 -6.13
C ASP A 187 0.56 -10.04 -7.37
N ILE A 188 -0.64 -10.62 -7.18
CA ILE A 188 -1.49 -11.04 -8.29
C ILE A 188 -2.16 -9.84 -8.95
N THR A 189 -2.02 -9.76 -10.28
CA THR A 189 -2.62 -8.71 -11.09
C THR A 189 -3.16 -9.29 -12.39
N TYR A 190 -4.47 -9.19 -12.62
CA TYR A 190 -5.06 -9.49 -13.92
C TYR A 190 -5.22 -8.21 -14.72
N ARG A 191 -4.31 -8.03 -15.68
CA ARG A 191 -4.30 -6.89 -16.59
C ARG A 191 -5.40 -7.01 -17.64
N VAL A 192 -6.32 -6.05 -17.64
CA VAL A 192 -7.40 -5.92 -18.62
C VAL A 192 -6.88 -5.28 -19.90
N TYR A 193 -6.17 -4.16 -19.76
CA TYR A 193 -5.72 -3.32 -20.88
C TYR A 193 -4.46 -2.53 -20.49
N ASP A 194 -3.56 -2.31 -21.45
CA ASP A 194 -2.29 -1.63 -21.21
C ASP A 194 -1.78 -0.86 -22.43
N TYR A 195 -2.69 -0.13 -23.08
CA TYR A 195 -2.34 0.90 -24.07
C TYR A 195 -1.45 0.38 -25.22
N GLY A 196 -1.60 -0.89 -25.61
CA GLY A 196 -0.83 -1.53 -26.68
C GLY A 196 0.62 -1.89 -26.33
N ARG A 197 1.04 -1.77 -25.06
CA ARG A 197 2.37 -2.19 -24.60
C ARG A 197 2.48 -3.73 -24.65
N PRO A 198 3.68 -4.29 -24.93
CA PRO A 198 3.87 -5.74 -25.12
C PRO A 198 3.97 -6.49 -23.78
N ARG A 199 2.96 -6.32 -22.92
CA ARG A 199 2.82 -7.05 -21.65
C ARG A 199 1.60 -7.95 -21.70
N GLU A 200 1.67 -9.05 -20.95
CA GLU A 200 0.58 -10.03 -20.88
C GLU A 200 -0.71 -9.42 -20.34
N ILE A 201 -1.80 -9.62 -21.08
CA ILE A 201 -3.17 -9.31 -20.71
C ILE A 201 -3.89 -10.60 -20.31
N HIS A 202 -4.82 -10.50 -19.35
CA HIS A 202 -5.46 -11.64 -18.70
C HIS A 202 -6.98 -11.56 -18.85
N VAL A 203 -7.47 -11.28 -20.07
CA VAL A 203 -8.87 -10.88 -20.31
C VAL A 203 -9.89 -11.84 -19.69
N GLU A 204 -9.73 -13.16 -19.89
CA GLU A 204 -10.65 -14.17 -19.34
C GLU A 204 -10.67 -14.14 -17.80
N LYS A 205 -9.49 -14.26 -17.15
CA LYS A 205 -9.38 -14.19 -15.69
C LYS A 205 -9.87 -12.86 -15.13
N SER A 206 -9.60 -11.75 -15.81
CA SER A 206 -10.13 -10.44 -15.43
C SER A 206 -11.65 -10.45 -15.43
N LEU A 207 -12.28 -10.86 -16.54
CA LEU A 207 -13.74 -10.88 -16.64
C LEU A 207 -14.40 -11.86 -15.66
N ASP A 208 -13.70 -12.88 -15.19
CA ASP A 208 -14.20 -13.81 -14.17
C ASP A 208 -14.27 -13.21 -12.78
N VAL A 209 -13.41 -12.23 -12.47
CA VAL A 209 -13.32 -11.65 -11.12
C VAL A 209 -13.86 -10.23 -11.03
N ILE A 210 -14.11 -9.55 -12.16
CA ILE A 210 -14.71 -8.21 -12.15
C ILE A 210 -16.12 -8.29 -11.57
N ASP A 211 -16.35 -7.45 -10.57
CA ASP A 211 -17.68 -7.08 -10.12
C ASP A 211 -18.03 -5.73 -10.75
N PHE A 212 -19.00 -5.74 -11.68
CA PHE A 212 -19.43 -4.55 -12.43
C PHE A 212 -20.33 -3.61 -11.62
N ASP A 213 -20.85 -4.08 -10.49
CA ASP A 213 -21.67 -3.29 -9.57
C ASP A 213 -20.81 -2.65 -8.45
N LEU A 214 -19.53 -3.05 -8.35
CA LEU A 214 -18.63 -2.56 -7.32
C LEU A 214 -18.17 -1.13 -7.60
N GLU A 215 -18.34 -0.26 -6.61
CA GLU A 215 -17.85 1.11 -6.63
C GLU A 215 -16.65 1.30 -5.71
N ALA A 216 -15.81 2.28 -6.03
CA ALA A 216 -14.69 2.65 -5.20
C ALA A 216 -15.14 3.33 -3.92
N ILE A 217 -14.56 2.94 -2.78
CA ILE A 217 -14.90 3.56 -1.49
C ILE A 217 -13.92 4.72 -1.27
N ASN A 218 -14.38 5.95 -1.50
CA ASN A 218 -13.63 7.17 -1.24
C ASN A 218 -13.82 7.61 0.22
N LEU A 219 -12.74 7.58 1.00
CA LEU A 219 -12.74 7.87 2.45
C LEU A 219 -11.97 9.17 2.77
N SER A 220 -11.71 9.98 1.75
CA SER A 220 -10.92 11.22 1.85
C SER A 220 -11.55 12.28 2.75
N ASN A 221 -12.87 12.20 2.99
CA ASN A 221 -13.63 13.15 3.78
C ASN A 221 -14.07 12.61 5.15
N ASN A 222 -13.46 11.52 5.61
CA ASN A 222 -13.70 11.01 6.96
C ASN A 222 -13.39 12.08 8.01
N GLU A 223 -14.05 11.96 9.17
CA GLU A 223 -13.96 12.96 10.24
C GLU A 223 -12.53 13.09 10.79
N VAL A 224 -12.08 14.33 10.91
CA VAL A 224 -10.80 14.67 11.54
C VAL A 224 -11.02 14.89 13.03
N GLN A 225 -10.39 14.06 13.84
CA GLN A 225 -10.38 14.18 15.29
C GLN A 225 -9.16 15.01 15.72
N GLU A 226 -9.39 16.07 16.50
CA GLU A 226 -8.31 16.95 16.98
C GLU A 226 -7.92 16.64 18.43
N PHE A 227 -6.62 16.53 18.67
CA PHE A 227 -6.03 16.29 19.98
C PHE A 227 -4.96 17.34 20.27
N ASP A 228 -4.48 17.39 21.52
CA ASP A 228 -3.30 18.20 21.84
C ASP A 228 -2.08 17.59 21.14
N GLY A 229 -1.47 18.36 20.24
CA GLY A 229 -0.26 17.97 19.52
C GLY A 229 -0.43 17.21 18.21
N PHE A 230 -1.61 16.66 17.91
CA PHE A 230 -1.85 15.93 16.65
C PHE A 230 -3.33 15.91 16.23
N LYS A 231 -3.57 15.54 14.97
CA LYS A 231 -4.90 15.20 14.44
C LYS A 231 -4.92 13.75 13.98
N LYS A 232 -6.07 13.08 14.11
CA LYS A 232 -6.29 11.69 13.67
C LYS A 232 -7.42 11.64 12.64
N VAL A 233 -7.26 10.81 11.62
CA VAL A 233 -8.33 10.34 10.74
C VAL A 233 -8.33 8.83 10.73
N GLU A 234 -9.48 8.21 10.91
CA GLU A 234 -9.67 6.78 10.68
C GLU A 234 -10.12 6.61 9.23
N PHE A 235 -9.29 6.04 8.37
CA PHE A 235 -9.64 5.89 6.95
C PHE A 235 -10.50 4.66 6.73
N CYS A 236 -9.98 3.47 7.02
CA CYS A 236 -10.73 2.23 6.85
C CYS A 236 -10.46 1.23 7.99
N ASP A 237 -11.43 0.36 8.17
CA ASP A 237 -11.34 -0.88 8.95
C ASP A 237 -12.02 -1.96 8.11
N SER A 238 -11.24 -2.61 7.24
CA SER A 238 -11.73 -3.61 6.28
C SER A 238 -11.69 -5.01 6.90
N GLU A 239 -12.06 -6.04 6.14
CA GLU A 239 -11.88 -7.43 6.57
C GLU A 239 -10.41 -7.79 6.81
N TYR A 240 -9.47 -7.19 6.05
CA TYR A 240 -8.07 -7.62 6.02
C TYR A 240 -7.14 -6.71 6.83
N PHE A 241 -7.41 -5.42 6.84
CA PHE A 241 -6.58 -4.41 7.50
C PHE A 241 -7.35 -3.12 7.82
N GLY A 242 -6.84 -2.39 8.80
CA GLY A 242 -7.22 -1.01 9.07
C GLY A 242 -6.10 -0.02 8.73
N VAL A 243 -6.49 1.21 8.39
CA VAL A 243 -5.57 2.32 8.15
C VAL A 243 -6.08 3.58 8.86
N GLU A 244 -5.19 4.19 9.63
CA GLU A 244 -5.39 5.48 10.28
C GLU A 244 -4.30 6.45 9.82
N LYS A 245 -4.59 7.75 9.85
CA LYS A 245 -3.61 8.81 9.62
C LYS A 245 -3.47 9.68 10.86
N PHE A 246 -2.22 10.02 11.17
CA PHE A 246 -1.87 10.98 12.21
C PHE A 246 -1.11 12.15 11.57
N ASP A 247 -1.62 13.36 11.74
CA ASP A 247 -0.92 14.61 11.44
C ASP A 247 -0.37 15.17 12.75
N ILE A 248 0.92 14.98 12.98
CA ILE A 248 1.59 15.23 14.26
C ILE A 248 2.32 16.57 14.15
N SER A 249 1.97 17.50 15.03
CA SER A 249 2.56 18.85 15.11
C SER A 249 3.59 18.99 16.22
N THR A 250 3.47 18.18 17.28
CA THR A 250 4.41 18.09 18.40
C THR A 250 4.76 16.64 18.72
N GLU A 251 3.81 15.87 19.24
CA GLU A 251 3.98 14.46 19.57
C GLU A 251 2.66 13.68 19.57
N TRP A 252 2.77 12.38 19.31
CA TRP A 252 1.71 11.40 19.46
C TRP A 252 2.27 10.16 20.14
N SER A 253 1.65 9.72 21.23
CA SER A 253 2.03 8.51 21.95
C SER A 253 1.02 7.39 21.71
N ASP A 254 1.52 6.18 21.55
CA ASP A 254 0.72 4.97 21.36
C ASP A 254 1.43 3.77 22.01
N GLU A 255 0.75 2.63 22.04
CA GLU A 255 1.27 1.38 22.59
C GLU A 255 1.07 0.24 21.59
N SER A 256 2.09 -0.61 21.42
CA SER A 256 1.96 -1.80 20.57
C SER A 256 0.87 -2.74 21.07
N ASN A 257 0.37 -3.60 20.18
CA ASN A 257 -0.67 -4.55 20.51
C ASN A 257 -0.11 -5.99 20.50
N LYS A 258 -0.28 -6.74 21.59
CA LYS A 258 0.20 -8.14 21.66
C LYS A 258 -0.50 -9.07 20.67
N GLU A 259 -1.67 -8.69 20.16
CA GLU A 259 -2.41 -9.47 19.19
C GLU A 259 -1.99 -9.19 17.73
N LYS A 260 -1.40 -8.02 17.45
CA LYS A 260 -1.04 -7.60 16.08
C LYS A 260 0.09 -6.56 16.02
N PHE A 261 0.89 -6.60 14.96
CA PHE A 261 1.86 -5.56 14.64
C PHE A 261 1.19 -4.29 14.07
N PHE A 262 1.92 -3.17 14.08
CA PHE A 262 1.56 -1.97 13.31
C PHE A 262 2.64 -1.66 12.27
N ILE A 263 2.28 -0.95 11.20
CA ILE A 263 3.23 -0.35 10.26
C ILE A 263 3.00 1.15 10.23
N LEU A 264 4.05 1.93 10.47
CA LEU A 264 4.03 3.39 10.36
C LEU A 264 4.71 3.81 9.05
N THR A 265 3.95 4.38 8.12
CA THR A 265 4.47 4.92 6.85
C THR A 265 4.43 6.44 6.88
N CYS A 266 5.59 7.09 6.80
CA CYS A 266 5.71 8.54 6.79
C CYS A 266 5.37 9.11 5.42
N VAL A 267 4.31 9.90 5.33
CA VAL A 267 3.84 10.47 4.06
C VAL A 267 4.17 11.96 3.92
N GLU A 268 4.50 12.65 5.01
CA GLU A 268 4.98 14.04 4.98
C GLU A 268 5.86 14.36 6.19
N GLY A 269 6.80 15.29 6.01
CA GLY A 269 7.62 15.80 7.12
C GLY A 269 8.66 14.83 7.66
N SER A 270 9.04 15.04 8.92
CA SER A 270 10.05 14.23 9.62
C SER A 270 9.95 14.37 11.14
N GLY A 271 10.44 13.34 11.84
CA GLY A 271 10.40 13.25 13.28
C GLY A 271 11.29 12.12 13.82
N VAL A 272 10.96 11.67 15.02
CA VAL A 272 11.64 10.58 15.73
C VAL A 272 10.59 9.68 16.39
N ILE A 273 10.76 8.36 16.29
CA ILE A 273 10.02 7.36 17.06
C ILE A 273 10.89 6.99 18.27
N GLU A 274 10.42 7.29 19.47
CA GLU A 274 11.15 7.08 20.72
C GLU A 274 10.40 6.12 21.65
N GLY A 275 11.15 5.31 22.39
CA GLY A 275 10.65 4.47 23.48
C GLY A 275 11.69 4.38 24.59
N GLU A 276 11.51 3.47 25.53
CA GLU A 276 12.38 3.37 26.71
C GLU A 276 13.87 3.17 26.35
N ASN A 277 14.15 2.34 25.34
CA ASN A 277 15.50 1.90 24.98
C ASN A 277 15.84 2.08 23.49
N PHE A 278 15.06 2.87 22.75
CA PHE A 278 15.29 3.11 21.32
C PHE A 278 14.89 4.52 20.90
N SER A 279 15.51 5.00 19.82
CA SER A 279 15.19 6.27 19.16
C SER A 279 15.54 6.14 17.68
N GLU A 280 14.53 6.21 16.81
CA GLU A 280 14.67 6.03 15.36
C GLU A 280 14.16 7.27 14.62
N LYS A 281 14.94 7.77 13.66
CA LYS A 281 14.49 8.88 12.82
C LYS A 281 13.47 8.37 11.80
N ILE A 282 12.42 9.14 11.60
CA ILE A 282 11.41 8.89 10.56
C ILE A 282 11.30 10.13 9.67
N LYS A 283 11.40 9.97 8.36
CA LYS A 283 11.17 11.04 7.38
C LYS A 283 10.26 10.56 6.27
N LYS A 284 9.68 11.49 5.49
CA LYS A 284 8.85 11.18 4.33
C LYS A 284 9.45 10.05 3.48
N GLY A 285 8.62 9.04 3.20
CA GLY A 285 8.99 7.81 2.52
C GLY A 285 9.41 6.67 3.44
N ASP A 286 9.81 6.90 4.68
CA ASP A 286 10.17 5.79 5.58
C ASP A 286 8.94 4.99 6.02
N SER A 287 9.09 3.66 6.08
CA SER A 287 8.13 2.75 6.69
C SER A 287 8.77 1.94 7.81
N PHE A 288 8.12 1.86 8.96
CA PHE A 288 8.58 1.10 10.13
C PHE A 288 7.54 0.08 10.56
N LEU A 289 7.93 -1.17 10.69
CA LEU A 289 7.19 -2.19 11.43
C LEU A 289 7.38 -1.97 12.93
N ILE A 290 6.28 -1.85 13.66
CA ILE A 290 6.22 -1.76 15.11
C ILE A 290 5.88 -3.17 15.63
N PRO A 291 6.83 -3.87 16.27
CA PRO A 291 6.60 -5.21 16.79
C PRO A 291 5.47 -5.27 17.81
N ALA A 292 4.72 -6.37 17.82
CA ALA A 292 3.58 -6.58 18.72
C ALA A 292 3.93 -6.45 20.21
N ALA A 293 5.13 -6.88 20.61
CA ALA A 293 5.64 -6.75 21.98
C ALA A 293 6.66 -5.60 22.16
N LEU A 294 6.63 -4.56 21.32
CA LEU A 294 7.47 -3.37 21.49
C LEU A 294 7.16 -2.61 22.79
N GLY A 295 5.89 -2.47 23.15
CA GLY A 295 5.40 -1.64 24.24
C GLY A 295 5.10 -0.20 23.80
N LYS A 296 5.28 0.74 24.72
CA LYS A 296 4.94 2.16 24.50
C LYS A 296 5.99 2.86 23.64
N TYR A 297 5.50 3.72 22.75
CA TYR A 297 6.33 4.58 21.93
C TYR A 297 5.68 5.95 21.71
N THR A 298 6.50 6.94 21.36
CA THR A 298 6.07 8.28 21.02
C THR A 298 6.70 8.69 19.69
N VAL A 299 5.89 9.19 18.76
CA VAL A 299 6.36 9.84 17.55
C VAL A 299 6.36 11.34 17.78
N LYS A 300 7.53 11.99 17.68
CA LYS A 300 7.72 13.43 17.90
C LYS A 300 8.19 14.12 16.63
N GLY A 301 7.71 15.33 16.40
CA GLY A 301 8.12 16.17 15.27
C GLY A 301 6.94 16.79 14.53
N LYS A 302 7.22 17.24 13.30
CA LYS A 302 6.21 17.71 12.35
C LYS A 302 6.13 16.69 11.23
N VAL A 303 5.22 15.73 11.37
CA VAL A 303 5.22 14.52 10.57
C VAL A 303 3.79 13.99 10.37
N GLU A 304 3.48 13.61 9.14
CA GLU A 304 2.25 12.87 8.83
C GLU A 304 2.58 11.39 8.63
N VAL A 305 1.94 10.51 9.39
CA VAL A 305 2.13 9.07 9.31
C VAL A 305 0.81 8.35 9.07
N LEU A 306 0.84 7.33 8.21
CA LEU A 306 -0.19 6.31 8.13
C LEU A 306 0.18 5.20 9.12
N LYS A 307 -0.74 4.83 10.01
CA LYS A 307 -0.65 3.60 10.80
C LYS A 307 -1.56 2.56 10.16
N SER A 308 -0.99 1.50 9.62
CA SER A 308 -1.74 0.33 9.13
C SER A 308 -1.52 -0.89 10.01
N TYR A 309 -2.50 -1.79 10.02
CA TYR A 309 -2.47 -2.99 10.86
C TYR A 309 -3.38 -4.09 10.29
N PRO A 310 -3.06 -5.37 10.50
CA PRO A 310 -3.94 -6.47 10.11
C PRO A 310 -5.15 -6.56 11.05
N ASN A 311 -6.24 -7.14 10.56
CA ASN A 311 -7.43 -7.42 11.35
C ASN A 311 -7.57 -8.90 11.72
#